data_AF-X1AAF6-F1
#
_entry.id   AF-X1AAF6-F1
#
_cell.length_a   1.000
_cell.length_b   1.000
_cell.length_c   1.000
_cell.angle_alpha   90.00
_cell.angle_beta   90.00
_cell.angle_gamma   90.00
#
_symmetry.space_group_name_H-M   'P 1'
#
loop_
_entity.id
_entity.type
_entity.pdbx_description
1 polymer ?
#
loop_
_entity_poly.entity_id
_entity_poly.type
_entity_poly.pdbx_seq_one_letter_code
_entity_poly.pdbx_strand_id
1 'polypeptide(L)' 'MSTEENKAILRSYYEIVYNQRNPDAVDEICDKNIISHISSNEIKGIESQKKFVSMMLSAFPDIHFTIEDQIAEG' A
#
# COMPACT_ATOMS: atom_id res chain seq x y z
N MET A 1 -10.85 2.57 15.41
CA MET A 1 -10.47 1.24 14.90
C MET A 1 -9.61 0.58 15.95
N SER A 2 -9.83 -0.70 16.18
CA SER A 2 -8.96 -1.55 16.98
C SER A 2 -7.63 -1.82 16.25
N THR A 3 -6.63 -2.27 17.00
CA THR A 3 -5.33 -2.67 16.44
C THR A 3 -5.46 -3.80 15.41
N GLU A 4 -6.39 -4.74 15.62
CA GLU A 4 -6.65 -5.83 14.68
C GLU A 4 -7.33 -5.36 13.39
N GLU A 5 -8.24 -4.38 13.46
CA GLU A 5 -8.80 -3.74 12.26
C GLU A 5 -7.70 -3.03 11.44
N ASN A 6 -6.79 -2.32 12.10
CA ASN A 6 -5.67 -1.65 11.43
C ASN A 6 -4.75 -2.66 10.71
N LYS A 7 -4.42 -3.78 11.35
CA LYS A 7 -3.65 -4.87 10.73
C LYS A 7 -4.36 -5.46 9.52
N ALA A 8 -5.67 -5.69 9.63
CA ALA A 8 -6.48 -6.24 8.55
C ALA A 8 -6.49 -5.31 7.33
N ILE A 9 -6.67 -4.00 7.53
CA ILE A 9 -6.61 -3.00 6.45
C ILE A 9 -5.25 -3.04 5.75
N LEU A 10 -4.15 -3.03 6.50
CA LEU A 10 -2.82 -3.03 5.91
C LEU A 10 -2.49 -4.34 5.18
N ARG A 11 -3.00 -5.49 5.67
CA ARG A 11 -2.87 -6.77 4.97
C ARG A 11 -3.61 -6.74 3.62
N SER A 12 -4.85 -6.25 3.61
CA SER A 12 -5.64 -6.08 2.39
C SER A 12 -4.98 -5.14 1.39
N TYR A 13 -4.30 -4.10 1.87
CA TYR A 13 -3.54 -3.19 1.00
C TYR A 13 -2.50 -3.95 0.17
N TYR A 14 -1.61 -4.72 0.80
CA TYR A 14 -0.58 -5.46 0.05
C TYR A 14 -1.18 -6.52 -0.89
N GLU A 15 -2.22 -7.22 -0.43
CA GLU A 15 -2.85 -8.26 -1.22
C GLU A 15 -3.54 -7.71 -2.47
N ILE A 16 -4.37 -6.68 -2.33
CA ILE A 16 -5.17 -6.14 -3.44
C ILE A 16 -4.32 -5.26 -4.35
N VAL A 17 -3.54 -4.35 -3.76
CA VAL A 17 -2.80 -3.34 -4.54
C VAL A 17 -1.60 -3.95 -5.25
N TYR A 18 -0.84 -4.82 -4.58
CA TYR A 18 0.37 -5.40 -5.15
C TYR A 18 0.18 -6.82 -5.67
N ASN A 19 -0.29 -7.76 -4.85
CA ASN A 19 -0.34 -9.18 -5.27
C ASN A 19 -1.39 -9.43 -6.36
N GLN A 20 -2.55 -8.76 -6.28
CA GLN A 20 -3.59 -8.79 -7.32
C GLN A 20 -3.39 -7.73 -8.41
N ARG A 21 -2.34 -6.91 -8.28
CA ARG A 21 -1.94 -5.88 -9.26
C ARG A 21 -3.04 -4.86 -9.57
N ASN A 22 -3.79 -4.43 -8.56
CA ASN A 22 -4.85 -3.43 -8.71
C ASN A 22 -4.44 -2.07 -8.11
N PRO A 23 -3.70 -1.22 -8.84
CA PRO A 23 -3.28 0.08 -8.33
C PRO A 23 -4.45 1.03 -8.01
N ASP A 24 -5.61 0.86 -8.64
CA ASP A 24 -6.78 1.72 -8.40
C ASP A 24 -7.44 1.44 -7.03
N ALA A 25 -7.24 0.24 -6.45
CA ALA A 25 -7.71 -0.07 -5.10
C ALA A 25 -7.08 0.82 -4.01
N VAL A 26 -6.01 1.55 -4.33
CA VAL A 26 -5.45 2.57 -3.43
C VAL A 26 -6.50 3.62 -3.07
N ASP A 27 -7.41 3.98 -3.98
CA ASP A 27 -8.48 4.97 -3.74
C ASP A 27 -9.50 4.53 -2.66
N GLU A 28 -9.65 3.23 -2.44
CA GLU A 28 -10.59 2.65 -1.48
C GLU A 28 -9.98 2.52 -0.07
N ILE A 29 -8.65 2.40 0.00
CA ILE A 29 -7.94 2.05 1.24
C ILE A 29 -7.24 3.26 1.86
N CYS A 30 -6.70 4.17 1.03
CA CYS A 30 -5.87 5.28 1.47
C CYS A 30 -6.64 6.60 1.49
N ASP A 31 -6.28 7.49 2.43
CA ASP A 31 -6.78 8.87 2.40
C ASP A 31 -6.26 9.61 1.16
N LYS A 32 -7.07 10.54 0.62
CA LYS A 32 -6.73 11.34 -0.55
C LYS A 32 -5.43 12.14 -0.38
N ASN A 33 -5.11 12.51 0.87
CA ASN A 33 -3.94 13.28 1.25
C ASN A 33 -2.80 12.40 1.79
N ILE A 34 -2.80 11.09 1.52
CA ILE A 34 -1.74 10.17 1.96
C ILE A 34 -0.35 10.74 1.70
N ILE A 35 0.52 10.60 2.69
CA ILE A 35 1.96 10.86 2.56
C ILE A 35 2.67 9.54 2.84
N SER A 36 3.22 8.93 1.79
CA SER A 36 4.05 7.75 1.93
C SER A 36 5.51 8.15 1.97
N HIS A 37 6.20 7.77 3.04
CA HIS A 37 7.63 7.98 3.18
C HIS A 37 8.38 6.75 2.68
N ILE A 38 9.14 6.88 1.59
CA ILE A 38 9.88 5.77 0.97
C ILE A 38 11.35 6.15 0.87
N SER A 39 12.18 5.50 1.67
CA SER A 39 13.59 5.86 1.83
C SER A 39 13.72 7.35 2.19
N SER A 40 14.46 8.14 1.40
CA SER A 40 14.60 9.58 1.60
C SER A 40 13.56 10.44 0.87
N ASN A 41 12.55 9.83 0.24
CA ASN A 41 11.55 10.52 -0.56
C ASN A 41 10.16 10.48 0.08
N GLU A 42 9.35 11.49 -0.24
CA GLU A 42 7.94 11.57 0.13
C GLU A 42 7.07 11.51 -1.12
N ILE A 43 6.06 10.64 -1.10
CA ILE A 43 5.04 10.55 -2.12
C ILE A 43 3.77 11.15 -1.54
N LYS A 44 3.33 12.26 -2.12
CA LYS A 44 2.22 13.06 -1.59
C LYS A 44 0.99 12.94 -2.47
N GLY A 45 -0.11 12.56 -1.85
CA GLY A 45 -1.42 12.45 -2.45
C GLY A 45 -1.65 11.13 -3.18
N ILE A 46 -2.93 10.78 -3.29
CA ILE A 46 -3.42 9.50 -3.83
C ILE A 46 -2.93 9.21 -5.26
N GLU A 47 -2.91 10.23 -6.12
CA GLU A 47 -2.46 10.10 -7.51
C GLU A 47 -0.97 9.77 -7.61
N SER A 48 -0.16 10.37 -6.74
CA SER A 48 1.28 10.07 -6.68
C SER A 48 1.51 8.66 -6.13
N GLN A 49 0.71 8.23 -5.16
CA GLN A 49 0.77 6.86 -4.63
C GLN A 49 0.42 5.83 -5.72
N LYS A 50 -0.65 6.03 -6.50
CA LYS A 50 -1.02 5.14 -7.61
C LYS A 50 0.09 5.06 -8.66
N LYS A 51 0.69 6.20 -9.05
CA LYS A 51 1.84 6.21 -9.97
C LYS A 51 3.02 5.41 -9.43
N PHE A 52 3.29 5.52 -8.13
CA PHE A 52 4.37 4.76 -7.50
C PHE A 52 4.10 3.25 -7.52
N VAL A 53 2.88 2.82 -7.17
CA VAL A 53 2.47 1.41 -7.25
C VAL A 53 2.61 0.89 -8.68
N SER A 54 2.08 1.62 -9.68
CA SER A 54 2.18 1.22 -11.09
C SER A 54 3.63 1.12 -11.58
N MET A 55 4.50 2.03 -11.13
CA MET A 55 5.94 1.95 -11.39
C MET A 55 6.55 0.69 -10.79
N MET A 56 6.26 0.37 -9.52
CA MET A 56 6.76 -0.84 -8.86
C MET A 56 6.32 -2.12 -9.58
N LEU A 57 5.02 -2.22 -9.93
CA LEU A 57 4.46 -3.37 -10.66
C LEU A 57 5.04 -3.52 -12.08
N SER A 58 5.50 -2.43 -12.69
CA SER A 58 6.16 -2.44 -14.00
C SER A 58 7.64 -2.82 -13.90
N ALA A 59 8.34 -2.33 -12.87
CA ALA A 59 9.74 -2.60 -12.63
C ALA A 59 10.00 -4.04 -12.16
N PHE A 60 9.06 -4.62 -11.42
CA PHE A 60 9.12 -5.99 -10.92
C PHE A 60 7.87 -6.75 -11.37
N PRO A 61 7.88 -7.30 -12.61
CA PRO A 61 6.69 -7.90 -13.20
C PRO A 61 6.18 -9.14 -12.48
N ASP A 62 6.94 -9.73 -11.57
CA ASP A 62 6.60 -10.93 -10.79
C ASP A 62 6.59 -10.68 -9.28
N ILE A 63 6.55 -9.40 -8.86
CA ILE A 63 6.55 -9.03 -7.44
C ILE A 63 5.38 -9.67 -6.68
N HIS A 64 5.70 -10.24 -5.53
CA HIS A 64 4.73 -10.80 -4.60
C HIS A 64 5.18 -10.48 -3.17
N PHE A 65 4.26 -9.94 -2.38
CA PHE A 65 4.48 -9.61 -0.97
C PHE A 65 3.89 -10.69 -0.09
N THR A 66 4.74 -11.27 0.76
CA THR A 66 4.31 -12.14 1.86
C THR A 66 4.48 -11.39 3.18
N ILE A 67 3.41 -11.31 3.96
CA ILE A 67 3.45 -10.67 5.28
C ILE A 67 3.83 -11.72 6.32
N GLU A 68 5.08 -11.66 6.80
CA GLU A 68 5.60 -12.60 7.80
C GLU A 68 5.15 -12.23 9.23
N ASP A 69 5.15 -10.94 9.56
CA ASP A 69 4.76 -10.43 10.88
C ASP A 69 4.06 -9.07 10.78
N GLN A 70 3.19 -8.76 11.74
CA GLN A 70 2.50 -7.47 11.88
C GLN A 70 2.33 -7.08 13.34
N ILE A 71 2.86 -5.92 13.69
CA ILE A 71 2.72 -5.31 15.01
C ILE A 71 1.83 -4.06 14.86
N ALA A 72 0.87 -3.89 15.77
CA ALA A 72 0.06 -2.69 15.85
C ALA A 72 -0.15 -2.29 17.31
N GLU A 73 -0.05 -0.99 17.57
CA GLU A 73 -0.24 -0.36 18.87
C GLU A 73 -1.07 0.92 18.65
N GLY A 74 -1.96 1.23 19.60
CA GLY A 74 -2.88 2.36 19.53
C GLY A 74 -4.00 2.28 20.55
#